data_AF-A0A920LDH7-F1
#
_entry.id   AF-A0A920LDH7-F1
#
_cell.length_a   1.000
_cell.length_b   1.000
_cell.length_c   1.000
_cell.angle_alpha   90.00
_cell.angle_beta   90.00
_cell.angle_gamma   90.00
#
_symmetry.space_group_name_H-M   'P 1'
#
loop_
_entity.id
_entity.type
_entity.pdbx_description
1 polymer ?
#
loop_
_entity_poly.entity_id
_entity_poly.type
_entity_poly.pdbx_seq_one_letter_code
_entity_poly.pdbx_strand_id
1 'polypeptide(L)'
;MRIILILLILSQCSIKNEQSEWETIFNGKNLDGWTVKIKGYPTGDNFGNTFKVVDEAIQVSYENYDNFDFKFGHIYYTEKKYKNYHLKLEYKFFGNQAIGGEGWATKNSGIMFHSKAS
;
A
#
# COMPACT_ATOMS: atom_id res chain seq x y z
N MET A 1 -29.87 36.74 -55.57
CA MET A 1 -29.51 36.87 -54.13
C MET A 1 -28.89 35.55 -53.70
N ARG A 2 -27.57 35.49 -53.54
CA ARG A 2 -26.81 34.25 -53.21
C ARG A 2 -26.70 34.16 -51.68
N ILE A 3 -27.31 33.14 -51.08
CA ILE A 3 -27.16 32.83 -49.65
C ILE A 3 -25.94 31.92 -49.52
N ILE A 4 -24.88 32.42 -48.89
CA ILE A 4 -23.66 31.65 -48.57
C ILE A 4 -23.86 31.09 -47.17
N LEU A 5 -23.98 29.77 -47.07
CA LEU A 5 -24.09 29.04 -45.80
C LEU A 5 -22.68 28.71 -45.30
N ILE A 6 -22.23 29.42 -44.26
CA ILE A 6 -20.94 29.16 -43.61
C ILE A 6 -21.16 28.05 -42.57
N LEU A 7 -20.71 26.84 -42.87
CA LEU A 7 -20.61 25.77 -41.88
C LEU A 7 -19.41 26.05 -40.96
N LEU A 8 -19.67 26.45 -39.72
CA LEU A 8 -18.67 26.42 -38.66
C LEU A 8 -18.41 24.97 -38.26
N ILE A 9 -17.24 24.45 -38.64
CA ILE A 9 -16.73 23.17 -38.15
C ILE A 9 -16.15 23.44 -36.75
N LEU A 10 -16.94 23.13 -35.71
CA LEU A 10 -16.46 23.07 -34.34
C LEU A 10 -15.48 21.90 -34.23
N SER A 11 -14.18 22.21 -34.25
CA SER A 11 -13.14 21.24 -33.94
C SER A 11 -13.22 20.91 -32.45
N GLN A 12 -13.81 19.76 -32.13
CA GLN A 12 -13.76 19.20 -30.78
C GLN A 12 -12.31 18.76 -30.51
N CYS A 13 -11.57 19.60 -29.80
CA CYS A 13 -10.31 19.19 -29.20
C CYS A 13 -10.66 18.21 -28.07
N SER A 14 -10.53 16.92 -28.31
CA SER A 14 -10.61 15.93 -27.24
C SER A 14 -9.49 16.19 -26.25
N ILE A 15 -9.84 16.67 -25.06
CA ILE A 15 -8.93 16.71 -23.92
C ILE A 15 -8.55 15.25 -23.64
N LYS A 16 -7.33 14.85 -24.01
CA LYS A 16 -6.77 13.59 -23.54
C LYS A 16 -6.64 13.74 -22.02
N ASN A 17 -7.50 13.04 -21.29
CA ASN A 17 -7.24 12.74 -19.89
C ASN A 17 -5.95 11.90 -19.92
N GLU A 18 -4.81 12.50 -19.54
CA GLU A 18 -3.59 11.74 -19.32
C GLU A 18 -3.86 10.81 -18.15
N GLN A 19 -4.22 9.56 -18.48
CA GLN A 19 -4.27 8.48 -17.52
C GLN A 19 -2.90 8.42 -16.87
N SER A 20 -2.82 8.61 -15.56
CA SER A 20 -1.56 8.51 -14.82
C SER A 20 -0.89 7.17 -15.13
N GLU A 21 0.41 7.19 -15.44
CA GLU A 21 1.22 5.97 -15.60
C GLU A 21 1.37 5.19 -14.28
N TRP A 22 0.95 5.77 -13.16
CA TRP A 22 1.02 5.17 -11.84
C TRP A 22 -0.19 4.28 -11.54
N GLU A 23 0.08 3.02 -11.23
CA GLU A 23 -0.89 2.08 -10.68
C GLU A 23 -0.94 2.23 -9.15
N THR A 24 -2.11 2.53 -8.59
CA THR A 24 -2.31 2.59 -7.13
C THR A 24 -2.63 1.19 -6.61
N ILE A 25 -1.76 0.64 -5.76
CA ILE A 25 -1.89 -0.73 -5.22
C ILE A 25 -2.52 -0.77 -3.81
N PHE A 26 -2.68 0.37 -3.16
CA PHE A 26 -3.35 0.48 -1.87
C PHE A 26 -4.56 1.40 -2.00
N ASN A 27 -5.74 0.88 -1.68
CA ASN A 27 -7.01 1.55 -1.92
C ASN A 27 -7.40 2.57 -0.83
N GLY A 28 -6.59 2.72 0.22
CA GLY A 28 -6.85 3.63 1.35
C GLY A 28 -7.97 3.19 2.30
N LYS A 29 -8.59 2.02 2.08
CA LYS A 29 -9.80 1.60 2.82
C LYS A 29 -9.61 0.30 3.56
N ASN A 30 -8.95 -0.67 2.94
CA ASN A 30 -8.76 -2.00 3.50
C ASN A 30 -7.50 -2.65 2.91
N LEU A 31 -7.24 -3.90 3.30
CA LEU A 31 -6.08 -4.67 2.87
C LEU A 31 -6.42 -5.62 1.71
N ASP A 32 -7.44 -5.34 0.91
CA ASP A 32 -7.76 -6.14 -0.27
C ASP A 32 -6.56 -6.18 -1.22
N GLY A 33 -6.21 -7.37 -1.70
CA GLY A 33 -5.00 -7.61 -2.49
C GLY A 33 -3.72 -7.82 -1.66
N TRP A 34 -3.78 -7.65 -0.34
CA TRP A 34 -2.66 -7.83 0.58
C TRP A 34 -2.83 -9.06 1.48
N THR A 35 -1.75 -9.82 1.67
CA THR A 35 -1.70 -10.99 2.56
C THR A 35 -0.74 -10.73 3.71
N VAL A 36 -1.22 -10.91 4.95
CA VAL A 36 -0.41 -10.78 6.17
C VAL A 36 0.31 -12.08 6.49
N LYS A 37 1.53 -11.97 7.04
CA LYS A 37 2.27 -13.06 7.66
C LYS A 37 2.92 -12.60 8.96
N ILE A 38 2.44 -13.14 10.08
CA ILE A 38 3.10 -12.98 11.39
C ILE A 38 3.83 -14.28 11.74
N LYS A 39 5.08 -14.18 12.21
CA LYS A 39 5.84 -15.35 12.67
C LYS A 39 5.07 -16.06 13.81
N GLY A 40 4.90 -17.37 13.67
CA GLY A 40 4.17 -18.20 14.62
C GLY A 40 2.67 -18.34 14.34
N TYR A 41 2.13 -17.65 13.31
CA TYR A 41 0.72 -17.73 12.92
C TYR A 41 0.57 -18.21 11.47
N PRO A 42 -0.58 -18.79 11.11
CA PRO A 42 -0.90 -19.14 9.72
C PRO A 42 -0.78 -17.94 8.78
N THR A 43 -0.50 -18.20 7.50
CA THR A 43 -0.49 -17.15 6.48
C THR A 43 -1.91 -16.62 6.27
N GLY A 44 -2.07 -15.30 6.21
CA GLY A 44 -3.36 -14.62 6.21
C GLY A 44 -3.91 -14.29 7.59
N ASP A 45 -3.35 -14.84 8.67
CA ASP A 45 -3.75 -14.50 10.04
C ASP A 45 -3.05 -13.20 10.49
N ASN A 46 -3.84 -12.15 10.67
CA ASN A 46 -3.39 -10.84 11.16
C ASN A 46 -3.48 -10.77 12.68
N PHE A 47 -2.68 -11.61 13.36
CA PHE A 47 -2.65 -11.67 14.82
C PHE A 47 -2.46 -10.28 15.44
N GLY A 48 -3.19 -10.01 16.52
CA GLY A 48 -3.14 -8.73 17.24
C GLY A 48 -3.60 -7.51 16.42
N ASN A 49 -4.22 -7.72 15.24
CA ASN A 49 -4.53 -6.65 14.29
C ASN A 49 -3.30 -5.80 13.94
N THR A 50 -2.17 -6.47 13.69
CA THR A 50 -0.85 -5.84 13.48
C THR A 50 -0.85 -4.86 12.33
N PHE A 51 -1.42 -5.28 11.19
CA PHE A 51 -1.61 -4.44 10.03
C PHE A 51 -3.05 -3.95 9.99
N LYS A 52 -3.26 -2.63 10.00
CA LYS A 52 -4.60 -2.04 9.97
C LYS A 52 -4.63 -0.81 9.08
N VAL A 53 -5.79 -0.48 8.54
CA VAL A 53 -6.00 0.77 7.79
C VAL A 53 -6.60 1.81 8.72
N VAL A 54 -5.91 2.94 8.87
CA VAL A 54 -6.34 4.07 9.69
C VAL A 54 -5.95 5.35 8.93
N ASP A 55 -6.88 6.28 8.80
CA ASP A 55 -6.68 7.55 8.08
C ASP A 55 -6.05 7.37 6.70
N GLU A 56 -6.60 6.42 5.92
CA GLU A 56 -6.14 6.08 4.57
C GLU A 56 -4.68 5.60 4.47
N ALA A 57 -4.09 5.15 5.58
CA ALA A 57 -2.73 4.61 5.65
C ALA A 57 -2.71 3.20 6.22
N ILE A 58 -1.81 2.35 5.71
CA ILE A 58 -1.47 1.08 6.36
C ILE A 58 -0.61 1.40 7.58
N GLN A 59 -1.12 1.11 8.77
CA GLN A 59 -0.39 1.18 10.02
C GLN A 59 0.11 -0.21 10.41
N VAL A 60 1.36 -0.25 10.87
CA VAL A 60 1.97 -1.43 11.49
C VAL A 60 2.14 -1.14 12.97
N SER A 61 1.43 -1.88 13.83
CA SER A 61 1.45 -1.67 15.27
C SER A 61 1.43 -2.99 16.02
N TYR A 62 2.22 -3.09 17.08
CA TYR A 62 2.21 -4.21 18.02
C TYR A 62 1.51 -3.83 19.34
N GLU A 63 0.59 -2.86 19.31
CA GLU A 63 -0.10 -2.35 20.52
C GLU A 63 -0.92 -3.40 21.27
N ASN A 64 -1.41 -4.43 20.58
CA ASN A 64 -2.22 -5.50 21.17
C ASN A 64 -1.37 -6.74 21.54
N TYR A 65 -0.07 -6.54 21.75
CA TYR A 65 0.86 -7.58 22.14
C TYR A 65 1.34 -7.32 23.57
N ASP A 66 1.31 -8.34 24.42
CA ASP A 66 1.92 -8.27 25.75
C ASP A 66 3.44 -8.10 25.64
N ASN A 67 4.05 -8.80 24.68
CA ASN A 67 5.46 -8.72 24.32
C ASN A 67 5.64 -9.01 22.82
N PHE A 68 6.66 -8.42 22.20
CA PHE A 68 7.00 -8.65 20.81
C PHE A 68 7.34 -10.12 20.52
N ASP A 69 8.09 -10.79 21.41
CA ASP A 69 8.46 -12.22 21.31
C ASP A 69 8.91 -12.67 19.91
N PHE A 70 9.67 -11.82 19.23
CA PHE A 70 10.13 -12.05 17.85
C PHE A 70 9.01 -12.33 16.85
N LYS A 71 7.78 -11.88 17.09
CA LYS A 71 6.61 -12.06 16.21
C LYS A 71 6.68 -11.09 15.02
N PHE A 72 7.76 -11.18 14.24
CA PHE A 72 7.97 -10.36 13.05
C PHE A 72 6.78 -10.48 12.10
N GLY A 73 6.19 -9.33 11.75
CA GLY A 73 5.11 -9.20 10.80
C GLY A 73 5.58 -8.70 9.44
N HIS A 74 5.06 -9.31 8.38
CA HIS A 74 5.17 -8.85 7.01
C HIS A 74 3.78 -8.77 6.38
N ILE A 75 3.61 -7.88 5.41
CA ILE A 75 2.43 -7.81 4.55
C ILE A 75 2.89 -7.80 3.09
N TYR A 76 2.21 -8.56 2.25
CA TYR A 76 2.60 -8.79 0.86
C TYR A 76 1.46 -8.38 -0.07
N TYR A 77 1.74 -7.56 -1.07
CA TYR A 77 0.81 -7.39 -2.17
C TYR A 77 0.83 -8.65 -3.04
N THR A 78 -0.27 -9.39 -3.06
CA THR A 78 -0.38 -10.73 -3.67
C THR A 78 -1.23 -10.76 -4.92
N GLU A 79 -1.93 -9.68 -5.23
CA GLU A 79 -2.80 -9.59 -6.41
C GLU A 79 -2.02 -9.68 -7.74
N LYS A 80 -0.82 -9.07 -7.78
CA LYS A 80 -0.01 -9.03 -9.00
C LYS A 80 1.48 -9.05 -8.69
N LYS A 81 2.24 -9.76 -9.53
CA LYS A 81 3.71 -9.77 -9.51
C LYS A 81 4.26 -8.75 -10.50
N TYR A 82 5.26 -8.00 -10.07
CA TYR A 82 5.96 -7.03 -10.91
C TYR A 82 7.41 -7.47 -11.18
N LYS A 83 7.95 -7.05 -12.32
CA LYS A 83 9.34 -7.31 -12.72
C LYS A 83 10.16 -6.01 -12.72
N ASN A 84 9.83 -5.09 -13.63
CA ASN A 84 10.45 -3.77 -13.72
C ASN A 84 9.39 -2.73 -13.34
N TYR A 85 9.66 -1.94 -12.30
CA TYR A 85 8.72 -0.95 -11.79
C TYR A 85 9.47 0.13 -11.02
N HIS A 86 8.82 1.28 -10.90
CA HIS A 86 9.16 2.28 -9.89
C HIS A 86 8.11 2.17 -8.78
N LEU A 87 8.57 2.21 -7.53
CA LEU A 87 7.68 2.26 -6.37
C LEU A 87 7.75 3.67 -5.77
N LYS A 88 6.58 4.26 -5.54
CA LYS A 88 6.42 5.51 -4.80
C LYS A 88 5.56 5.25 -3.57
N LEU A 89 6.04 5.70 -2.41
CA LEU A 89 5.26 5.69 -1.17
C LEU A 89 5.69 6.84 -0.27
N GLU A 90 4.83 7.16 0.69
CA GLU A 90 5.14 8.02 1.83
C GLU A 90 5.09 7.16 3.09
N TYR A 91 5.95 7.46 4.06
CA TYR A 91 5.97 6.75 5.34
C TYR A 91 6.26 7.73 6.48
N LYS A 92 5.78 7.39 7.67
CA LYS A 92 6.05 8.13 8.90
C LYS A 92 6.05 7.17 10.09
N PHE A 93 7.06 7.30 10.95
CA PHE A 93 7.06 6.60 12.23
C PHE A 93 6.11 7.28 13.22
N PHE A 94 5.37 6.47 13.96
CA PHE A 94 4.48 6.91 15.03
C PHE A 94 4.58 5.96 16.22
N GLY A 95 4.04 6.38 17.36
CA GLY A 95 3.99 5.56 18.57
C GLY A 95 5.36 5.28 19.21
N ASN A 96 5.37 4.29 20.10
CA ASN A 96 6.53 3.82 20.83
C ASN A 96 6.96 2.44 20.32
N GLN A 97 8.20 2.07 20.61
CA GLN A 97 8.68 0.72 20.31
C GLN A 97 7.88 -0.34 21.08
N ALA A 98 7.62 -1.48 20.44
CA ALA A 98 6.95 -2.61 21.06
C ALA A 98 7.71 -3.10 22.31
N ILE A 99 6.97 -3.51 23.35
CA ILE A 99 7.55 -4.10 24.55
C ILE A 99 8.34 -5.36 24.15
N GLY A 100 9.58 -5.49 24.62
CA GLY A 100 10.47 -6.60 24.25
C GLY A 100 11.01 -6.54 22.82
N GLY A 101 10.78 -5.44 22.09
CA GLY A 101 11.44 -5.18 20.82
C GLY A 101 12.95 -5.03 20.99
N GLU A 102 13.71 -5.43 19.98
CA GLU A 102 15.17 -5.39 20.04
C GLU A 102 15.70 -3.95 20.07
N GLY A 103 16.69 -3.66 20.91
CA GLY A 103 17.17 -2.28 21.13
C GLY A 103 17.69 -1.58 19.87
N TRP A 104 18.13 -2.33 18.85
CA TRP A 104 18.55 -1.79 17.56
C TRP A 104 17.38 -1.49 16.60
N ALA A 105 16.17 -1.95 16.91
CA ALA A 105 15.01 -1.91 16.02
C ALA A 105 14.03 -0.76 16.31
N THR A 106 14.46 0.28 17.04
CA THR A 106 13.64 1.48 17.25
C THR A 106 13.36 2.14 15.90
N LYS A 107 12.07 2.35 15.59
CA LYS A 107 11.63 2.92 14.30
C LYS A 107 12.21 2.14 13.10
N ASN A 108 12.17 0.82 13.18
CA ASN A 108 12.62 -0.05 12.10
C ASN A 108 11.43 -0.57 11.29
N SER A 109 11.45 -0.32 9.99
CA SER A 109 10.52 -0.85 9.00
C SER A 109 11.21 -0.86 7.63
N GLY A 110 10.59 -1.46 6.62
CA GLY A 110 11.18 -1.49 5.30
C GLY A 110 10.29 -2.12 4.23
N ILE A 111 10.69 -1.91 2.98
CA ILE A 111 10.08 -2.55 1.81
C ILE A 111 10.98 -3.70 1.37
N MET A 112 10.38 -4.87 1.14
CA MET A 112 11.05 -6.02 0.57
C MET A 112 10.60 -6.21 -0.88
N PHE A 113 11.54 -6.17 -1.82
CA PHE A 113 11.27 -6.38 -3.24
C PHE A 113 11.37 -7.86 -3.62
N HIS A 114 10.54 -8.30 -4.57
CA HIS A 114 10.55 -9.67 -5.12
C HIS A 114 10.45 -10.77 -4.04
N SER A 115 9.63 -10.52 -3.02
CA SER A 115 9.39 -11.46 -1.92
C SER A 115 8.12 -12.30 -2.13
N LYS A 116 7.92 -13.29 -1.27
CA LYS A 116 6.73 -14.14 -1.26
C LYS A 116 6.19 -14.30 0.17
N ALA A 117 4.88 -14.39 0.30
CA ALA A 117 4.25 -14.89 1.51
C ALA A 117 4.47 -16.41 1.58
N SER A 118 5.33 -16.87 2.48
CA SER A 118 5.56 -18.30 2.77
C SER A 118 5.15 -18.65 4.18
#